data_AF-A0A1G7E2Y3-F1
#
_entry.id   AF-A0A1G7E2Y3-F1
#
_cell.length_a   1.000
_cell.length_b   1.000
_cell.length_c   1.000
_cell.angle_alpha   90.00
_cell.angle_beta   90.00
_cell.angle_gamma   90.00
#
_symmetry.space_group_name_H-M   'P 1'
#
loop_
_entity.id
_entity.type
_entity.pdbx_description
1 polymer ?
#
loop_
_entity_poly.entity_id
_entity_poly.type
_entity_poly.pdbx_seq_one_letter_code
_entity_poly.pdbx_strand_id
1 'polypeptide(L)'
;MTASDKTYLVVVQCHLVQQRCSGFHCEKAFTDRTGGFARYADQPGLRRLSLTCGGCCGRALQRKLSHLLRSAHQRDGIEPAQVVVHLASCICKDNHHGPPCPHLDYLKILVSRLGLDLVEDSWISRTAEKRRQQGLYTPNGEPEQTVVVSSPVRPLP
;
A
#
# COMPACT_ATOMS: atom_id res chain seq x y z
N MET A 1 -11.13 6.40 11.32
CA MET A 1 -12.12 5.53 10.63
C MET A 1 -11.63 4.11 10.75
N THR A 2 -12.52 3.16 11.09
CA THR A 2 -12.19 1.74 11.20
C THR A 2 -12.02 1.12 9.80
N ALA A 3 -11.22 0.05 9.67
CA ALA A 3 -10.99 -0.63 8.38
C ALA A 3 -12.28 -0.99 7.61
N SER A 4 -13.40 -1.17 8.35
CA SER A 4 -14.72 -1.52 7.84
C SER A 4 -15.34 -0.54 6.83
N ASP A 5 -14.88 0.71 6.76
CA ASP A 5 -15.48 1.73 5.86
C ASP A 5 -14.85 1.74 4.45
N LYS A 6 -13.79 0.95 4.24
CA LYS A 6 -13.04 0.92 2.98
C LYS A 6 -13.70 0.03 1.93
N THR A 7 -13.95 0.56 0.74
CA THR A 7 -14.51 -0.22 -0.38
C THR A 7 -13.49 -0.46 -1.49
N TYR A 8 -12.36 0.24 -1.46
CA TYR A 8 -11.31 0.12 -2.45
C TYR A 8 -9.90 0.13 -1.84
N LEU A 9 -9.08 -0.86 -2.20
CA LEU A 9 -7.71 -1.00 -1.75
C LEU A 9 -6.73 -0.87 -2.92
N VAL A 10 -5.72 -0.03 -2.76
CA VAL A 10 -4.66 0.16 -3.76
C VAL A 10 -3.34 -0.38 -3.23
N VAL A 11 -2.83 -1.46 -3.82
CA VAL A 11 -1.50 -1.99 -3.49
C VAL A 11 -0.46 -1.30 -4.36
N VAL A 12 0.41 -0.51 -3.73
CA VAL A 12 1.53 0.19 -4.37
C VAL A 12 2.80 -0.64 -4.23
N GLN A 13 3.38 -1.02 -5.37
CA GLN A 13 4.58 -1.86 -5.44
C GLN A 13 5.77 -1.07 -5.99
N CYS A 14 6.99 -1.44 -5.59
CA CYS A 14 8.19 -0.82 -6.15
C CYS A 14 8.27 -1.10 -7.66
N HIS A 15 8.48 -0.05 -8.46
CA HIS A 15 8.56 -0.16 -9.92
C HIS A 15 9.75 -1.01 -10.37
N LEU A 16 10.91 -0.86 -9.73
CA LEU A 16 12.10 -1.65 -10.06
C LEU A 16 11.90 -3.13 -9.73
N VAL A 17 11.33 -3.43 -8.56
CA VAL A 17 11.02 -4.81 -8.16
C VAL A 17 10.03 -5.46 -9.13
N GLN A 18 9.03 -4.71 -9.59
CA GLN A 18 8.02 -5.17 -10.55
C GLN A 18 8.55 -5.42 -11.98
N GLN A 19 9.80 -5.06 -12.28
CA GLN A 19 10.44 -5.52 -13.52
C GLN A 19 10.69 -7.04 -13.52
N ARG A 20 10.68 -7.69 -12.34
CA ARG A 20 10.81 -9.15 -12.19
C ARG A 20 9.66 -9.77 -11.40
N CYS A 21 9.16 -9.08 -10.39
CA CYS A 21 8.06 -9.55 -9.55
C CYS A 21 6.72 -9.28 -10.25
N SER A 22 5.92 -10.33 -10.50
CA SER A 22 4.58 -10.20 -11.08
C SER A 22 3.53 -9.64 -10.13
N GLY A 23 3.86 -9.54 -8.83
CA GLY A 23 2.91 -9.19 -7.79
C GLY A 23 1.97 -10.33 -7.36
N PHE A 24 2.15 -11.55 -7.89
CA PHE A 24 1.32 -12.71 -7.58
C PHE A 24 1.13 -12.94 -6.08
N HIS A 25 2.21 -12.90 -5.27
CA HIS A 25 2.08 -13.11 -3.83
C HIS A 25 1.27 -12.01 -3.12
N CYS A 26 1.31 -10.77 -3.61
CA CYS A 26 0.49 -9.70 -3.06
C CYS A 26 -1.00 -9.90 -3.40
N GLU A 27 -1.28 -10.39 -4.62
CA GLU A 27 -2.63 -10.77 -5.03
C GLU A 27 -3.15 -11.93 -4.18
N LYS A 28 -2.40 -13.04 -4.08
CA LYS A 28 -2.77 -14.19 -3.25
C LYS A 28 -3.00 -13.79 -1.80
N ALA A 29 -2.11 -12.97 -1.22
CA ALA A 29 -2.25 -12.51 0.15
C ALA A 29 -3.54 -11.71 0.37
N PHE A 30 -3.94 -10.90 -0.63
CA PHE A 30 -5.19 -10.17 -0.57
C PHE A 30 -6.39 -11.09 -0.65
N THR A 31 -6.39 -12.04 -1.59
CA THR A 31 -7.46 -13.01 -1.81
C THR A 31 -7.67 -13.91 -0.59
N ASP A 32 -6.57 -14.40 0.00
CA ASP A 32 -6.59 -15.24 1.20
C ASP A 32 -6.76 -14.44 2.50
N ARG A 33 -6.80 -13.09 2.42
CA ARG A 33 -6.85 -12.17 3.58
C ARG A 33 -5.76 -12.46 4.63
N THR A 34 -4.52 -12.59 4.17
CA THR A 34 -3.36 -12.87 5.02
C THR A 34 -2.36 -11.70 5.04
N GLY A 35 -1.40 -11.76 5.97
CA GLY A 35 -0.34 -10.76 6.09
C GLY A 35 -0.90 -9.36 6.37
N GLY A 36 -0.45 -8.36 5.60
CA GLY A 36 -0.92 -6.98 5.72
C GLY A 36 -2.42 -6.80 5.47
N PHE A 37 -3.09 -7.80 4.88
CA PHE A 37 -4.53 -7.77 4.56
C PHE A 37 -5.42 -8.47 5.60
N ALA A 38 -4.85 -9.08 6.65
CA ALA A 38 -5.62 -9.80 7.68
C ALA A 38 -6.67 -8.92 8.37
N ARG A 39 -6.44 -7.61 8.45
CA ARG A 39 -7.38 -6.61 8.99
C ARG A 39 -8.69 -6.47 8.21
N TYR A 40 -8.77 -7.04 7.00
CA TYR A 40 -9.94 -6.98 6.13
C TYR A 40 -10.62 -8.36 5.98
N ALA A 41 -10.34 -9.31 6.89
CA ALA A 41 -10.90 -10.65 6.83
C ALA A 41 -12.44 -10.65 6.79
N ASP A 42 -13.08 -9.78 7.59
CA ASP A 42 -14.53 -9.69 7.70
C ASP A 42 -15.17 -8.70 6.70
N GLN A 43 -14.40 -8.25 5.69
CA GLN A 43 -14.85 -7.23 4.75
C GLN A 43 -15.08 -7.80 3.34
N PRO A 44 -16.32 -8.26 3.04
CA PRO A 44 -16.68 -8.72 1.71
C PRO A 44 -16.73 -7.56 0.72
N GLY A 45 -16.46 -7.84 -0.56
CA GLY A 45 -16.64 -6.86 -1.64
C GLY A 45 -15.56 -5.78 -1.77
N LEU A 46 -14.53 -5.79 -0.93
CA LEU A 46 -13.38 -4.89 -1.09
C LEU A 46 -12.71 -5.13 -2.45
N ARG A 47 -12.71 -4.10 -3.31
CA ARG A 47 -12.04 -4.16 -4.62
C ARG A 47 -10.56 -3.84 -4.45
N ARG A 48 -9.71 -4.44 -5.27
CA ARG A 48 -8.26 -4.20 -5.27
C ARG A 48 -7.76 -3.76 -6.63
N LEU A 49 -6.88 -2.76 -6.63
CA LEU A 49 -5.99 -2.47 -7.74
C LEU A 49 -4.53 -2.58 -7.30
N SER A 50 -3.67 -3.12 -8.16
CA SER A 50 -2.21 -2.99 -8.02
C SER A 50 -1.68 -1.93 -8.97
N LEU A 51 -0.77 -1.09 -8.47
CA LEU A 51 0.01 -0.18 -9.30
C LEU A 51 1.43 -0.05 -8.77
N THR A 52 2.34 0.50 -9.57
CA THR A 52 3.71 0.77 -9.13
C THR A 52 3.91 2.21 -8.70
N CYS A 53 4.90 2.47 -7.84
CA CYS A 53 5.34 3.85 -7.51
C CYS A 53 5.82 4.65 -8.74
N GLY A 54 6.06 3.96 -9.87
CA GLY A 54 6.38 4.52 -11.18
C GLY A 54 7.81 5.04 -11.33
N GLY A 55 8.76 4.37 -10.69
CA GLY A 55 10.21 4.59 -10.83
C GLY A 55 10.76 5.50 -9.73
N CYS A 56 12.06 5.45 -9.47
CA CYS A 56 12.68 6.30 -8.43
C CYS A 56 12.68 7.78 -8.87
N CYS A 57 12.28 8.73 -8.02
CA CYS A 57 11.99 8.65 -6.58
C CYS A 57 10.53 8.34 -6.18
N GLY A 58 9.66 7.95 -7.11
CA GLY A 58 8.27 7.57 -6.85
C GLY A 58 7.25 8.67 -7.16
N ARG A 59 7.69 9.78 -7.79
CA ARG A 59 6.86 10.95 -8.09
C ARG A 59 5.65 10.65 -8.98
N ALA A 60 5.68 9.55 -9.74
CA ALA A 60 4.54 9.12 -10.54
C ALA A 60 3.37 8.59 -9.68
N LEU A 61 3.61 8.20 -8.42
CA LEU A 61 2.58 7.68 -7.51
C LEU A 61 1.42 8.66 -7.36
N GLN A 62 1.71 9.93 -7.04
CA GLN A 62 0.66 10.94 -6.83
C GLN A 62 -0.22 11.09 -8.08
N ARG A 63 0.38 11.18 -9.28
CA ARG A 63 -0.36 11.30 -10.54
C ARG A 63 -1.28 10.10 -10.79
N LYS A 64 -0.80 8.89 -10.51
CA LYS A 64 -1.57 7.64 -10.68
C LYS A 64 -2.74 7.59 -9.71
N LEU A 65 -2.52 7.96 -8.44
CA LEU A 65 -3.57 8.01 -7.43
C LEU A 65 -4.60 9.10 -7.73
N SER A 66 -4.18 10.31 -8.12
CA SER A 66 -5.11 11.38 -8.53
C SER A 66 -5.97 10.97 -9.72
N HIS A 67 -5.38 10.30 -10.71
CA HIS A 67 -6.13 9.73 -11.83
C HIS A 67 -7.14 8.67 -11.35
N LEU A 68 -6.70 7.75 -10.49
CA LEU A 68 -7.57 6.71 -9.92
C LEU A 68 -8.76 7.32 -9.19
N LEU A 69 -8.54 8.29 -8.29
CA LEU A 69 -9.62 8.92 -7.53
C LEU A 69 -10.65 9.58 -8.46
N ARG A 70 -10.18 10.32 -9.47
CA ARG A 70 -11.06 10.91 -10.47
C ARG A 70 -11.87 9.85 -11.22
N SER A 71 -11.22 8.80 -11.70
CA SER A 71 -11.90 7.72 -12.44
C SER A 71 -12.89 6.96 -11.56
N ALA A 72 -12.52 6.66 -10.32
CA ALA A 72 -13.35 5.91 -9.36
C ALA A 72 -14.58 6.71 -8.94
N HIS A 73 -14.43 8.01 -8.67
CA HIS A 73 -15.56 8.90 -8.41
C HIS A 73 -16.50 9.02 -9.62
N GLN A 74 -15.95 9.29 -10.81
CA GLN A 74 -16.76 9.49 -12.03
C GLN A 74 -17.51 8.24 -12.51
N ARG A 75 -16.99 7.04 -12.23
CA ARG A 75 -17.58 5.77 -12.71
C ARG A 75 -18.44 5.10 -11.66
N ASP A 76 -17.95 5.10 -10.42
CA ASP A 76 -18.48 4.24 -9.36
C ASP A 76 -18.88 5.05 -8.10
N GLY A 77 -18.72 6.37 -8.08
CA GLY A 77 -19.04 7.22 -6.92
C GLY A 77 -18.15 6.97 -5.69
N ILE A 78 -16.95 6.41 -5.89
CA ILE A 78 -16.04 6.08 -4.79
C ILE A 78 -15.32 7.35 -4.32
N GLU A 79 -15.51 7.69 -3.05
CA GLU A 79 -14.88 8.83 -2.40
C GLU A 79 -13.49 8.51 -1.84
N PRO A 80 -12.58 9.50 -1.70
CA PRO A 80 -11.24 9.29 -1.12
C PRO A 80 -11.27 8.60 0.26
N ALA A 81 -12.29 8.90 1.08
CA ALA A 81 -12.47 8.30 2.39
C ALA A 81 -12.75 6.78 2.35
N GLN A 82 -13.19 6.25 1.21
CA GLN A 82 -13.45 4.82 0.99
C GLN A 82 -12.23 4.08 0.42
N VAL A 83 -11.15 4.81 0.09
CA VAL A 83 -9.93 4.26 -0.47
C VAL A 83 -8.86 4.11 0.63
N VAL A 84 -8.09 3.03 0.57
CA VAL A 84 -6.89 2.81 1.39
C VAL A 84 -5.72 2.39 0.51
N VAL A 85 -4.55 2.98 0.77
CA VAL A 85 -3.31 2.67 0.05
C VAL A 85 -2.44 1.77 0.90
N HIS A 86 -2.07 0.62 0.36
CA HIS A 86 -1.07 -0.26 0.92
C HIS A 86 0.27 -0.04 0.22
N LEU A 87 1.29 0.42 0.94
CA LEU A 87 2.67 0.29 0.47
C LEU A 87 3.09 -1.18 0.66
N ALA A 88 3.39 -1.87 -0.44
CA ALA A 88 3.70 -3.29 -0.41
C ALA A 88 5.00 -3.58 0.34
N SER A 89 5.15 -4.80 0.86
CA SER A 89 6.32 -5.21 1.64
C SER A 89 7.66 -5.01 0.91
N CYS A 90 7.68 -5.01 -0.42
CA CYS A 90 8.88 -4.72 -1.21
C CYS A 90 9.33 -3.25 -1.18
N ILE A 91 8.50 -2.34 -0.66
CA ILE A 91 8.81 -0.94 -0.41
C ILE A 91 9.20 -0.73 1.05
N CYS A 92 8.44 -1.28 2.00
CA CYS A 92 8.60 -0.92 3.43
C CYS A 92 9.55 -1.82 4.21
N LYS A 93 9.89 -3.02 3.71
CA LYS A 93 10.63 -4.01 4.48
C LYS A 93 11.90 -4.46 3.81
N ASP A 94 12.88 -4.80 4.64
CA ASP A 94 14.07 -5.53 4.23
C ASP A 94 13.68 -6.95 3.79
N ASN A 95 14.09 -7.34 2.58
CA ASN A 95 13.71 -8.61 1.97
C ASN A 95 14.69 -9.03 0.86
N HIS A 96 14.37 -10.10 0.12
CA HIS A 96 15.23 -10.61 -0.95
C HIS A 96 15.53 -9.60 -2.07
N HIS A 97 14.62 -8.67 -2.33
CA HIS A 97 14.81 -7.61 -3.33
C HIS A 97 15.77 -6.51 -2.86
N GLY A 98 15.99 -6.39 -1.54
CA GLY A 98 16.84 -5.37 -0.96
C GLY A 98 16.26 -4.77 0.34
N PRO A 99 16.95 -3.75 0.88
CA PRO A 99 16.49 -3.00 2.05
C PRO A 99 15.20 -2.21 1.73
N PRO A 100 14.54 -1.63 2.75
CA PRO A 100 13.43 -0.71 2.56
C PRO A 100 13.78 0.41 1.56
N CYS A 101 12.76 0.90 0.87
CA CYS A 101 12.91 1.97 -0.11
C CYS A 101 13.47 3.23 0.56
N PRO A 102 14.55 3.84 0.03
CA PRO A 102 15.10 5.08 0.59
C PRO A 102 14.17 6.29 0.45
N HIS A 103 13.05 6.13 -0.27
CA HIS A 103 12.04 7.17 -0.47
C HIS A 103 10.71 6.85 0.23
N LEU A 104 10.68 5.91 1.17
CA LEU A 104 9.46 5.49 1.88
C LEU A 104 8.69 6.69 2.45
N ASP A 105 9.35 7.57 3.20
CA ASP A 105 8.71 8.75 3.78
C ASP A 105 8.19 9.73 2.73
N TYR A 106 8.93 9.88 1.63
CA TYR A 106 8.48 10.69 0.51
C TYR A 106 7.20 10.10 -0.11
N LEU A 107 7.11 8.78 -0.28
CA LEU A 107 5.89 8.12 -0.76
C LEU A 107 4.72 8.33 0.22
N LYS A 108 4.95 8.22 1.52
CA LYS A 108 3.94 8.50 2.56
C LYS A 108 3.40 9.94 2.42
N ILE A 109 4.28 10.92 2.21
CA ILE A 109 3.91 12.32 1.97
C ILE A 109 3.07 12.49 0.69
N LEU A 110 3.41 11.79 -0.39
CA LEU A 110 2.63 11.87 -1.64
C LEU A 110 1.20 11.34 -1.47
N VAL A 111 1.03 10.27 -0.69
CA VAL A 111 -0.28 9.69 -0.39
C VAL A 111 -1.09 10.58 0.55
N SER A 112 -0.46 11.10 1.62
CA SER A 112 -1.14 11.95 2.61
C SER A 112 -1.63 13.26 2.01
N ARG A 113 -0.90 13.85 1.03
CA ARG A 113 -1.34 15.04 0.28
C ARG A 113 -2.63 14.84 -0.51
N LEU A 114 -3.05 13.59 -0.74
CA LEU A 114 -4.31 13.26 -1.40
C LEU A 114 -5.43 12.96 -0.40
N GLY A 115 -5.18 13.04 0.91
CA GLY A 115 -6.16 12.73 1.95
C GLY A 115 -6.53 11.24 2.02
N LEU A 116 -5.61 10.36 1.61
CA LEU A 116 -5.82 8.92 1.60
C LEU A 116 -5.22 8.26 2.85
N ASP A 117 -5.93 7.27 3.38
CA ASP A 117 -5.39 6.41 4.42
C ASP A 117 -4.26 5.55 3.86
N LEU A 118 -3.22 5.37 4.68
CA LEU A 118 -2.04 4.59 4.32
C LEU A 118 -1.79 3.48 5.34
N VAL A 119 -1.50 2.30 4.81
CA VAL A 119 -1.11 1.11 5.54
C VAL A 119 0.17 0.58 4.93
N GLU A 120 1.08 0.09 5.77
CA GLU A 120 2.23 -0.67 5.31
C GLU A 120 1.90 -2.16 5.27
N ASP A 121 2.62 -2.87 4.40
CA ASP A 121 2.58 -4.30 4.15
C ASP A 121 1.53 -4.80 3.17
N SER A 122 1.92 -5.91 2.54
CA SER A 122 1.07 -6.76 1.73
C SER A 122 1.34 -8.22 2.08
N TRP A 123 2.15 -8.90 1.27
CA TRP A 123 2.58 -10.27 1.50
C TRP A 123 3.69 -10.34 2.56
N ILE A 124 3.52 -11.23 3.53
CA ILE A 124 4.52 -11.52 4.56
C ILE A 124 5.22 -12.84 4.23
N SER A 125 6.47 -12.76 3.77
CA SER A 125 7.25 -13.94 3.38
C SER A 125 7.82 -14.66 4.59
N ARG A 126 7.44 -15.94 4.79
CA ARG A 126 7.99 -16.80 5.85
C ARG A 126 9.52 -16.85 5.82
N THR A 127 10.12 -16.90 4.63
CA THR A 127 11.57 -16.91 4.47
C THR A 127 12.21 -15.59 4.91
N ALA A 128 11.58 -14.46 4.60
CA ALA A 128 12.07 -13.15 5.05
C ALA A 128 11.92 -13.00 6.57
N GLU A 129 10.81 -13.45 7.16
CA GLU A 129 10.63 -13.47 8.61
C GLU A 129 11.68 -14.33 9.31
N LYS A 130 11.96 -15.53 8.79
CA LYS A 130 13.02 -16.39 9.32
C LYS A 130 14.40 -15.70 9.26
N ARG A 131 14.71 -15.00 8.16
CA ARG A 131 15.97 -14.25 8.03
C ARG A 131 16.05 -13.08 9.02
N ARG A 132 14.93 -12.40 9.32
CA ARG A 132 14.87 -11.36 10.38
C ARG A 132 15.12 -11.96 11.76
N GLN A 133 14.48 -13.09 12.07
CA GLN A 133 14.70 -13.80 13.34
C GLN A 133 16.16 -14.25 13.51
N GLN A 134 16.86 -14.52 12.41
CA GLN A 134 18.28 -14.86 12.40
C GLN A 134 19.21 -13.63 12.40
N GLY A 135 18.67 -12.40 12.41
CA GLY A 135 19.45 -11.16 12.34
C GLY A 135 20.07 -10.87 10.96
N LEU A 136 19.68 -11.61 9.92
CA LEU A 136 20.19 -11.42 8.56
C LEU A 136 19.50 -10.27 7.81
N TYR A 137 18.29 -9.90 8.24
CA TYR A 137 17.52 -8.76 7.73
C TYR A 137 17.15 -7.85 8.88
N THR A 138 17.03 -6.56 8.56
CA THR A 138 16.56 -5.55 9.51
C THR A 138 15.20 -5.98 10.08
N PRO A 139 15.01 -5.96 11.42
CA PRO A 139 13.71 -6.21 12.02
C PRO A 139 12.67 -5.25 11.44
N ASN A 140 11.42 -5.72 11.34
CA ASN A 140 10.33 -4.79 11.05
C ASN A 140 10.24 -3.81 12.23
N GLY A 141 9.97 -2.53 11.97
CA GLY A 141 9.60 -1.59 13.03
C GLY A 141 8.34 -2.08 13.75
N GLU A 142 8.01 -1.48 14.90
CA GLU A 142 6.68 -1.68 15.47
C GLU A 142 5.62 -1.39 14.39
N PRO A 143 4.51 -2.15 14.33
CA PRO A 143 3.46 -1.92 13.35
C PRO A 143 2.91 -0.52 13.58
N GLU A 144 3.48 0.46 12.87
CA GLU A 144 3.13 1.86 12.96
C GLU A 144 1.63 1.91 12.64
N GLN A 145 0.88 2.28 13.67
CA GLN A 145 -0.57 2.42 13.60
C GLN A 145 -0.89 3.21 12.33
N THR A 146 -1.86 2.69 11.56
CA THR A 146 -2.44 3.33 10.37
C THR A 146 -2.24 4.84 10.44
N VAL A 147 -1.42 5.41 9.56
CA VAL A 147 -1.31 6.87 9.50
C VAL A 147 -2.66 7.35 8.95
N VAL A 148 -3.59 7.62 9.86
CA VAL A 148 -4.89 8.24 9.59
C VAL A 148 -4.57 9.71 9.38
N VAL A 149 -4.30 10.11 8.14
CA VAL A 149 -4.22 11.54 7.83
C VAL A 149 -5.64 12.05 7.64
N SER A 150 -6.30 12.29 8.77
CA SER A 150 -7.44 13.22 8.83
C SER A 150 -6.90 14.63 8.63
N SER A 151 -6.82 15.09 7.38
CA SER A 151 -6.71 16.51 7.08
C SER A 151 -7.75 16.90 6.03
N PRO A 152 -8.38 18.08 6.16
CA PRO A 152 -9.57 18.42 5.40
C PRO A 152 -9.27 18.38 3.91
N VAL A 153 -10.00 17.52 3.20
CA VAL A 153 -9.98 17.44 1.75
C VAL A 153 -10.24 18.86 1.22
N ARG A 154 -9.23 19.47 0.60
CA ARG A 154 -9.44 20.69 -0.18
C ARG A 154 -10.28 20.25 -1.38
N PRO A 155 -11.46 20.84 -1.63
CA PRO A 155 -12.28 20.44 -2.77
C PRO A 155 -11.45 20.55 -4.05
N LEU A 156 -11.52 19.50 -4.86
CA LEU A 156 -10.92 19.48 -6.19
C LEU A 156 -11.57 20.63 -7.00
N PRO A 157 -10.78 21.45 -7.72
CA PRO A 157 -11.32 22.47 -8.61
C PRO A 157 -12.04 21.85 -9.81
#